data_AF-A0A958NI07-F1
#
_entry.id   AF-A0A958NI07-F1
#
_cell.length_a   1.000
_cell.length_b   1.000
_cell.length_c   1.000
_cell.angle_alpha   90.00
_cell.angle_beta   90.00
_cell.angle_gamma   90.00
#
_symmetry.space_group_name_H-M   'P 1'
#
loop_
_entity.id
_entity.type
_entity.pdbx_description
1 polymer ?
#
loop_
_entity_poly.entity_id
_entity_poly.type
_entity_poly.pdbx_seq_one_letter_code
_entity_poly.pdbx_strand_id
1 'polypeptide(L)'
;MMELTEEQIAFIRMDIQSRGITMTELADSLVDHVCCAMEHHSDDDFQEVYHKVLDDFGDGPLHRIQQETMLLLILKREATMKKTMYVLGYIALMLTTTGLLFKIMHWPGASVMLVLGIAMLNFGFLPIYFIGRYRQATV
;
A
#
# COMPACT_ATOMS: atom_id res chain seq x y z
N MET A 1 23.21 -33.05 2.15
CA MET A 1 21.84 -32.63 1.83
C MET A 1 20.98 -33.24 2.91
N MET A 2 20.45 -32.40 3.80
CA MET A 2 19.54 -32.85 4.83
C MET A 2 18.18 -33.09 4.19
N GLU A 3 17.59 -34.27 4.37
CA GLU A 3 16.20 -34.51 3.97
C GLU A 3 15.30 -34.26 5.17
N LEU A 4 14.38 -33.30 5.04
CA LEU A 4 13.39 -33.00 6.07
C LEU A 4 12.33 -34.09 6.12
N THR A 5 11.99 -34.53 7.33
CA THR A 5 10.88 -35.46 7.54
C THR A 5 9.54 -34.73 7.49
N GLU A 6 8.48 -35.43 7.09
CA GLU A 6 7.10 -34.90 7.08
C GLU A 6 6.67 -34.33 8.46
N GLU A 7 7.18 -34.90 9.56
CA GLU A 7 6.93 -34.41 10.92
C GLU A 7 7.57 -33.03 11.16
N GLN A 8 8.80 -32.81 10.66
CA GLN A 8 9.50 -31.53 10.75
C GLN A 8 8.81 -30.44 9.91
N ILE A 9 8.33 -30.80 8.71
CA ILE A 9 7.59 -29.88 7.83
C ILE A 9 6.25 -29.49 8.48
N ALA A 10 5.55 -30.45 9.09
CA ALA A 10 4.32 -30.19 9.84
C ALA A 10 4.56 -29.28 11.06
N PHE A 11 5.69 -29.47 11.77
CA PHE A 11 6.11 -28.58 12.86
C PHE A 11 6.33 -27.14 12.37
N ILE A 12 7.10 -26.95 11.29
CA ILE A 12 7.39 -25.63 10.71
C ILE A 12 6.08 -24.92 10.31
N ARG A 13 5.18 -25.65 9.65
CA ARG A 13 3.85 -25.15 9.27
C ARG A 13 3.04 -24.68 10.47
N MET A 14 2.99 -25.48 11.52
CA MET A 14 2.22 -25.16 12.73
C MET A 14 2.83 -23.96 13.48
N ASP A 15 4.16 -23.87 13.55
CA ASP A 15 4.87 -22.74 14.16
C ASP A 15 4.59 -21.43 13.39
N ILE A 16 4.71 -21.43 12.06
CA ILE A 16 4.45 -20.27 11.19
C ILE A 16 2.99 -19.78 11.33
N GLN A 17 2.02 -20.70 11.38
CA GLN A 17 0.61 -20.35 11.60
C GLN A 17 0.36 -19.79 13.00
N SER A 18 1.04 -20.33 14.03
CA SER A 18 0.91 -19.85 15.42
C SER A 18 1.41 -18.41 15.62
N ARG A 19 2.31 -17.93 14.75
CA ARG A 19 2.85 -16.56 14.75
C ARG A 19 1.92 -15.52 14.12
N GLY A 20 0.71 -15.90 13.71
CA GLY A 20 -0.33 -14.97 13.23
C GLY A 20 -0.48 -14.90 11.71
N ILE A 21 0.16 -15.80 10.95
CA ILE A 21 -0.04 -15.92 9.50
C ILE A 21 -1.33 -16.72 9.25
N THR A 22 -2.44 -16.00 9.07
CA THR A 22 -3.77 -16.59 8.87
C THR A 22 -4.06 -16.98 7.41
N MET A 23 -3.24 -16.52 6.46
CA MET A 23 -3.40 -16.81 5.04
C MET A 23 -2.68 -18.12 4.68
N THR A 24 -3.45 -19.14 4.28
CA THR A 24 -2.92 -20.47 3.94
C THR A 24 -1.93 -20.46 2.79
N GLU A 25 -2.20 -19.70 1.71
CA GLU A 25 -1.28 -19.61 0.56
C GLU A 25 0.07 -18.98 0.93
N LEU A 26 0.06 -17.98 1.81
CA LEU A 26 1.29 -17.35 2.30
C LEU A 26 2.04 -18.30 3.24
N ALA A 27 1.32 -19.01 4.12
CA ALA A 27 1.93 -20.02 5.00
C ALA A 27 2.60 -21.13 4.19
N ASP A 28 1.95 -21.63 3.13
CA ASP A 28 2.51 -22.64 2.23
C ASP A 28 3.78 -22.15 1.53
N SER A 29 3.75 -20.94 0.98
CA SER A 29 4.92 -20.34 0.33
C SER A 29 6.10 -20.12 1.29
N LEU A 30 5.82 -19.79 2.56
CA LEU A 30 6.85 -19.59 3.57
C LEU A 30 7.43 -20.92 4.04
N VAL A 31 6.60 -21.94 4.24
CA VAL A 31 7.06 -23.29 4.57
C VAL A 31 8.00 -23.81 3.48
N ASP A 32 7.63 -23.66 2.20
CA ASP A 32 8.46 -24.10 1.08
C ASP A 32 9.82 -23.39 1.06
N HIS A 33 9.82 -22.07 1.29
CA HIS A 33 11.05 -21.29 1.31
C HIS A 33 11.96 -21.64 2.51
N VAL A 34 11.39 -21.88 3.68
CA VAL A 34 12.12 -22.32 4.89
C VAL A 34 12.67 -23.73 4.69
N CYS A 35 11.88 -24.66 4.14
CA CYS A 35 12.35 -26.03 3.87
C CYS A 35 13.54 -26.03 2.89
N CYS A 36 13.42 -25.30 1.78
CA CYS A 36 14.49 -25.16 0.79
C CYS A 36 15.77 -24.53 1.39
N ALA A 37 15.62 -23.54 2.28
CA ALA A 37 16.75 -22.92 2.97
C ALA A 37 17.45 -23.91 3.92
N MET A 38 16.69 -24.72 4.65
CA MET A 38 17.23 -25.73 5.56
C MET A 38 17.95 -26.87 4.82
N GLU A 39 17.40 -27.32 3.69
CA GLU A 39 18.02 -28.37 2.85
C GLU A 39 19.38 -27.96 2.26
N HIS A 40 19.63 -26.65 2.14
CA HIS A 40 20.89 -26.10 1.63
C HIS A 40 22.03 -26.14 2.65
N HIS A 41 21.72 -26.23 3.95
CA HIS A 41 22.73 -26.37 5.00
C HIS A 41 23.11 -27.84 5.20
N SER A 42 24.41 -28.13 5.29
CA SER A 42 24.94 -29.48 5.40
C SER A 42 25.47 -29.76 6.81
N ASP A 43 24.95 -30.82 7.44
CA ASP A 43 25.52 -31.54 8.60
C ASP A 43 25.26 -30.99 10.03
N ASP A 44 24.41 -29.96 10.18
CA ASP A 44 24.03 -29.40 11.48
C ASP A 44 22.69 -29.99 12.01
N ASP A 45 22.50 -30.01 13.34
CA ASP A 45 21.26 -30.45 13.99
C ASP A 45 20.05 -29.62 13.53
N PHE A 46 18.90 -30.27 13.29
CA PHE A 46 17.67 -29.63 12.79
C PHE A 46 17.32 -28.35 13.56
N GLN A 47 17.49 -28.38 14.89
CA GLN A 47 17.11 -27.28 15.74
C GLN A 47 18.06 -26.08 15.61
N GLU A 48 19.35 -26.34 15.39
CA GLU A 48 20.35 -25.30 15.18
C GLU A 48 20.18 -24.63 13.82
N VAL A 49 19.97 -25.42 12.75
CA VAL A 49 19.71 -24.90 11.40
C VAL A 49 18.40 -24.13 11.38
N TYR A 50 17.35 -24.65 12.00
CA TYR A 50 16.05 -23.97 12.05
C TYR A 50 16.15 -22.61 12.75
N HIS A 51 16.88 -22.53 13.87
CA HIS A 51 17.06 -21.26 14.57
C HIS A 51 17.90 -20.26 13.77
N LYS A 52 18.92 -20.71 13.03
CA LYS A 52 19.70 -19.86 12.11
C LYS A 52 18.83 -19.35 10.95
N VAL A 53 18.05 -20.23 10.32
CA VAL A 53 17.17 -19.87 9.20
C VAL A 53 16.08 -18.90 9.66
N LEU A 54 15.53 -19.09 10.87
CA LEU A 54 14.51 -18.21 11.43
C LEU A 54 15.06 -16.82 11.80
N ASP A 55 16.31 -16.74 12.27
CA ASP A 55 17.00 -15.48 12.55
C ASP A 55 17.25 -14.69 11.25
N ASP A 56 17.69 -15.38 10.19
CA ASP A 56 17.92 -14.79 8.87
C ASP A 56 16.61 -14.36 8.19
N PHE A 57 15.52 -15.11 8.41
CA PHE A 57 14.17 -14.77 7.94
C PHE A 57 13.54 -13.61 8.70
N GLY A 58 13.82 -13.50 10.00
CA GLY A 58 13.16 -12.57 10.93
C GLY A 58 13.40 -11.10 10.61
N ASP A 59 14.60 -10.77 10.12
CA ASP A 59 15.01 -9.37 9.92
C ASP A 59 15.24 -8.96 8.47
N GLY A 60 15.66 -9.86 7.57
CA GLY A 60 16.08 -9.47 6.21
C GLY A 60 14.96 -9.43 5.18
N PRO A 61 14.38 -10.58 4.79
CA PRO A 61 13.45 -10.67 3.66
C PRO A 61 12.09 -10.01 3.93
N LEU A 62 11.50 -10.23 5.11
CA LEU A 62 10.21 -9.66 5.49
C LEU A 62 10.27 -8.13 5.59
N HIS A 63 11.35 -7.60 6.17
CA HIS A 63 11.56 -6.16 6.29
C HIS A 63 11.64 -5.50 4.90
N ARG A 64 12.34 -6.13 3.94
CA ARG A 64 12.42 -5.64 2.56
C ARG A 64 11.07 -5.64 1.87
N ILE A 65 10.31 -6.72 1.96
CA ILE A 65 8.96 -6.80 1.38
C ILE A 65 8.05 -5.74 1.99
N GLN A 66 8.14 -5.52 3.30
CA GLN A 66 7.36 -4.51 4.00
C GLN A 66 7.76 -3.08 3.61
N GLN A 67 9.07 -2.80 3.46
CA GLN A 67 9.57 -1.50 3.00
C GLN A 67 9.13 -1.18 1.57
N GLU A 68 9.30 -2.13 0.64
CA GLU A 68 8.86 -1.96 -0.75
C GLU A 68 7.35 -1.76 -0.83
N THR A 69 6.59 -2.55 -0.07
CA THR A 69 5.12 -2.42 0.00
C THR A 69 4.73 -1.05 0.56
N MET A 70 5.34 -0.60 1.66
CA MET A 70 5.08 0.70 2.26
C MET A 70 5.40 1.84 1.29
N LEU A 71 6.54 1.77 0.61
CA LEU A 71 6.96 2.75 -0.39
C LEU A 71 5.95 2.81 -1.55
N LEU A 72 5.56 1.66 -2.11
CA LEU A 72 4.59 1.59 -3.19
C LEU A 72 3.21 2.12 -2.76
N LEU A 73 2.77 1.83 -1.54
CA LEU A 73 1.53 2.37 -0.99
C LEU A 73 1.58 3.89 -0.84
N ILE A 74 2.70 4.45 -0.38
CA ILE A 74 2.90 5.90 -0.28
C ILE A 74 2.86 6.54 -1.67
N LEU A 75 3.65 6.03 -2.63
CA LEU A 75 3.69 6.56 -4.00
C LEU A 75 2.33 6.45 -4.70
N LYS A 76 1.64 5.31 -4.59
CA LYS A 76 0.30 5.10 -5.16
C LYS A 76 -0.71 6.08 -4.57
N ARG A 77 -0.63 6.34 -3.28
CA ARG A 77 -1.49 7.29 -2.58
C ARG A 77 -1.21 8.72 -3.02
N GLU A 78 0.06 9.12 -3.11
CA GLU A 78 0.41 10.45 -3.63
C GLU A 78 -0.07 10.65 -5.08
N ALA A 79 0.15 9.66 -5.94
CA ALA A 79 -0.27 9.71 -7.33
C ALA A 79 -1.81 9.82 -7.46
N THR A 80 -2.54 9.05 -6.65
CA THR A 80 -4.01 9.12 -6.60
C THR A 80 -4.47 10.51 -6.16
N MET A 81 -3.92 11.06 -5.08
CA MET A 81 -4.28 12.39 -4.59
C MET A 81 -4.01 13.49 -5.63
N LYS A 82 -2.86 13.44 -6.30
CA LYS A 82 -2.50 14.37 -7.39
C LYS A 82 -3.49 14.27 -8.55
N LYS A 83 -3.80 13.05 -9.02
CA LYS A 83 -4.79 12.82 -10.09
C LYS A 83 -6.16 13.39 -9.73
N THR A 84 -6.67 13.07 -8.54
CA THR A 84 -7.96 13.57 -8.05
C THR A 84 -7.98 15.10 -8.00
N MET A 85 -6.91 15.72 -7.50
CA MET A 85 -6.76 17.17 -7.44
C MET A 85 -6.79 17.83 -8.84
N TYR A 86 -6.09 17.25 -9.83
CA TYR A 86 -6.13 17.74 -11.21
C TYR A 86 -7.53 17.64 -11.83
N VAL A 87 -8.23 16.51 -11.63
CA VAL A 87 -9.59 16.31 -12.16
C VAL A 87 -10.57 17.32 -11.54
N LEU A 88 -10.54 17.49 -10.21
CA LEU A 88 -11.38 18.47 -9.52
C LEU A 88 -11.09 19.90 -9.96
N GLY A 89 -9.81 20.27 -10.06
CA GLY A 89 -9.40 21.60 -10.54
C GLY A 89 -9.87 21.85 -11.97
N TYR A 90 -9.76 20.86 -12.86
CA TYR A 90 -10.21 20.96 -14.24
C TYR A 90 -11.72 21.14 -14.34
N ILE A 91 -12.50 20.33 -13.62
CA ILE A 91 -13.97 20.45 -13.58
C ILE A 91 -14.40 21.81 -13.05
N ALA A 92 -13.78 22.27 -11.95
CA ALA A 92 -14.09 23.58 -11.39
C ALA A 92 -13.73 24.73 -12.33
N LEU A 93 -12.60 24.64 -13.03
CA LEU A 93 -12.22 25.63 -14.05
C LEU A 93 -13.25 25.66 -15.18
N MET A 94 -13.64 24.50 -15.71
CA MET A 94 -14.65 24.43 -16.77
C MET A 94 -16.01 24.97 -16.32
N LEU A 95 -16.42 24.68 -15.09
CA LEU A 95 -17.70 25.14 -14.57
C LEU A 95 -17.70 26.65 -14.32
N THR A 96 -16.59 27.20 -13.80
CA THR A 96 -16.45 28.63 -13.58
C THR A 96 -16.34 29.42 -14.87
N THR A 97 -15.59 28.94 -15.87
CA THR A 97 -15.50 29.59 -17.19
C THR A 97 -16.83 29.56 -17.93
N THR A 98 -17.53 28.43 -17.90
CA THR A 98 -18.88 28.29 -18.48
C THR A 98 -19.89 29.19 -17.75
N GLY A 99 -19.85 29.22 -16.42
CA GLY A 99 -20.69 30.11 -15.61
C GLY A 99 -20.43 31.59 -15.90
N LEU A 100 -19.18 31.98 -16.15
CA LEU A 100 -18.82 33.34 -16.54
C LEU A 100 -19.35 33.69 -17.94
N LEU A 101 -19.23 32.78 -18.90
CA LEU A 101 -19.82 32.95 -20.24
C LEU A 101 -21.35 33.12 -20.15
N PHE A 102 -22.04 32.31 -19.35
CA PHE A 102 -23.48 32.43 -19.15
C PHE A 102 -23.85 33.78 -18.53
N LYS A 103 -23.00 34.31 -17.64
CA LYS A 103 -23.20 35.65 -17.06
C LYS A 103 -23.09 36.75 -18.10
N ILE A 104 -22.12 36.66 -19.01
CA ILE A 104 -21.94 37.62 -20.12
C ILE A 104 -23.13 37.52 -21.09
N MET A 105 -23.55 36.31 -21.42
CA MET A 105 -24.67 36.03 -22.33
C MET A 105 -26.05 36.26 -21.70
N HIS A 106 -26.11 36.65 -20.42
CA HIS A 106 -27.34 36.84 -19.63
C HIS A 106 -28.23 35.58 -19.57
N TRP A 107 -27.62 34.40 -19.70
CA TRP A 107 -28.35 33.14 -19.66
C TRP A 107 -28.71 32.75 -18.21
N PRO A 108 -29.90 32.15 -17.99
CA PRO A 108 -30.31 31.72 -16.67
C PRO A 108 -29.37 30.63 -16.15
N GLY A 109 -29.09 30.64 -14.84
CA GLY A 109 -28.24 29.63 -14.18
C GLY A 109 -26.75 29.99 -14.04
N ALA A 110 -26.31 31.13 -14.60
CA ALA A 110 -24.91 31.60 -14.49
C ALA A 110 -24.40 31.66 -13.03
N SER A 111 -25.22 32.22 -12.13
CA SER A 111 -24.88 32.37 -10.71
C SER A 111 -24.68 31.02 -10.02
N VAL A 112 -25.50 30.02 -10.37
CA VAL A 112 -25.45 28.69 -9.76
C VAL A 112 -24.17 27.97 -10.20
N MET A 113 -23.82 28.03 -11.49
CA MET A 113 -22.56 27.44 -12.00
C MET A 113 -21.32 28.07 -11.35
N LEU A 114 -21.30 29.40 -11.19
CA LEU A 114 -20.19 30.09 -10.54
C LEU A 114 -20.04 29.72 -9.07
N VAL A 115 -21.15 29.72 -8.31
CA VAL A 115 -21.13 29.33 -6.90
C VAL A 115 -20.68 27.88 -6.75
N LEU A 116 -21.18 26.97 -7.60
CA LEU A 116 -20.82 25.56 -7.53
C LEU A 116 -19.35 25.32 -7.89
N GLY A 117 -18.82 26.03 -8.89
CA GLY A 117 -17.40 25.97 -9.23
C GLY A 117 -16.48 26.48 -8.12
N ILE A 118 -16.84 27.62 -7.50
CA ILE A 118 -16.11 28.18 -6.35
C ILE A 118 -16.21 27.27 -5.13
N ALA A 119 -17.39 26.72 -4.85
CA ALA A 119 -17.59 25.77 -3.75
C ALA A 119 -16.76 24.50 -3.96
N MET A 120 -16.68 23.99 -5.19
CA MET A 120 -15.89 22.81 -5.52
C MET A 120 -14.38 23.04 -5.35
N LEU A 121 -13.88 24.26 -5.62
CA LEU A 121 -12.50 24.64 -5.30
C LEU A 121 -12.27 24.68 -3.78
N ASN A 122 -13.17 25.31 -3.02
CA ASN A 122 -12.99 25.52 -1.59
C ASN A 122 -13.20 24.25 -0.75
N PHE A 123 -14.20 23.43 -1.07
CA PHE A 123 -14.56 22.22 -0.31
C PHE A 123 -14.08 20.92 -0.94
N GLY A 124 -13.61 20.93 -2.19
CA GLY A 124 -13.05 19.77 -2.87
C GLY A 124 -11.53 19.88 -2.99
N PHE A 125 -11.06 20.81 -3.82
CA PHE A 125 -9.64 20.94 -4.14
C PHE A 125 -8.79 21.32 -2.91
N LEU A 126 -9.20 22.36 -2.19
CA LEU A 126 -8.46 22.92 -1.05
C LEU A 126 -8.24 21.92 0.10
N PRO A 127 -9.24 21.19 0.61
CA PRO A 127 -9.02 20.22 1.69
C PRO A 127 -8.15 19.05 1.23
N ILE A 128 -8.31 18.56 0.01
CA ILE A 128 -7.46 17.49 -0.54
C ILE A 128 -6.00 17.95 -0.61
N TYR A 129 -5.76 19.20 -1.04
CA TYR A 129 -4.44 19.81 -1.05
C TYR A 129 -3.83 19.92 0.35
N PHE A 130 -4.58 20.49 1.31
CA PHE A 130 -4.09 20.67 2.68
C PHE A 130 -3.87 19.34 3.42
N ILE A 131 -4.76 18.36 3.27
CA ILE A 131 -4.60 17.02 3.87
C ILE A 131 -3.37 16.32 3.29
N GLY A 132 -3.14 16.44 1.98
CA GLY A 132 -1.94 15.91 1.34
C GLY A 132 -0.67 16.54 1.93
N ARG A 133 -0.66 17.86 2.05
CA ARG A 133 0.50 18.62 2.54
C ARG A 133 0.76 18.43 4.04
N TYR A 134 -0.29 18.33 4.85
CA TYR A 134 -0.17 18.07 6.28
C TYR A 134 0.46 16.69 6.53
N ARG A 135 0.00 15.66 5.81
CA ARG A 135 0.52 14.29 5.96
C ARG A 135 1.95 14.14 5.47
N GLN A 136 2.38 14.94 4.49
CA GLN A 136 3.79 15.00 4.07
C GLN A 136 4.70 15.70 5.11
N ALA A 137 4.17 16.57 5.96
CA ALA A 137 4.95 17.25 7.00
C ALA A 137 5.05 16.44 8.31
N THR A 138 4.23 15.41 8.49
CA THR A 138 4.21 14.56 9.70
C THR A 138 4.90 13.21 9.53
N VAL A 139 5.35 12.87 8.31
CA VAL A 139 6.17 11.70 7.99
C VAL A 139 7.61 12.16 7.81
#